data_AF-A0AAN7KWS6-F1
#
_entry.id   AF-A0AAN7KWS6-F1
#
_cell.length_a   1.000
_cell.length_b   1.000
_cell.length_c   1.000
_cell.angle_alpha   90.00
_cell.angle_beta   90.00
_cell.angle_gamma   90.00
#
_symmetry.space_group_name_H-M   'P 1'
#
loop_
_entity.id
_entity.type
_entity.pdbx_description
1 polymer ?
#
loop_
_entity_poly.entity_id
_entity_poly.type
_entity_poly.pdbx_seq_one_letter_code
_entity_poly.pdbx_strand_id
1 'polypeptide(L)'
;MTTLCQMKILKKIRWEFNAAKQSFLNIPDALREMPKMSPQGIYVNRNIRLDHIQVYGFDYDYTLAHYSANLQSLIYDLAKEYMVNEFKYPEVCMKVKYDPEFPIRGLYYDKQRGCLLKLDFFGSIELDGCFYGRRKLSLEEV
;
A
#
# COMPACT_ATOMS: atom_id res chain seq x y z
N MET A 1 10.16 -39.31 8.30
CA MET A 1 10.67 -38.40 9.38
C MET A 1 10.71 -36.92 8.96
N THR A 2 10.82 -36.59 7.67
CA THR A 2 10.91 -35.22 7.14
C THR A 2 9.65 -34.36 7.38
N THR A 3 8.48 -34.96 7.32
CA THR A 3 7.17 -34.30 7.50
C THR A 3 6.89 -33.83 8.93
N LEU A 4 7.33 -34.58 9.95
CA LEU A 4 7.11 -34.21 11.36
C LEU A 4 7.95 -32.99 11.77
N CYS A 5 9.18 -32.89 11.26
CA CYS A 5 10.06 -31.74 11.47
C CYS A 5 9.49 -30.49 10.78
N GLN A 6 9.04 -30.62 9.53
CA GLN A 6 8.35 -29.54 8.81
C GLN A 6 7.07 -29.09 9.52
N MET A 7 6.27 -30.01 10.06
CA MET A 7 5.06 -29.67 10.83
C MET A 7 5.39 -28.93 12.13
N LYS A 8 6.49 -29.27 12.83
CA LYS A 8 6.93 -28.54 14.04
C LYS A 8 7.38 -27.12 13.70
N ILE A 9 8.12 -26.94 12.60
CA ILE A 9 8.55 -25.63 12.11
C ILE A 9 7.35 -24.77 11.73
N LEU A 10 6.40 -25.32 10.96
CA LEU A 10 5.17 -24.63 10.57
C LEU A 10 4.33 -24.21 11.77
N LYS A 11 4.20 -25.07 12.78
CA LYS A 11 3.50 -24.74 14.03
C LYS A 11 4.19 -23.61 14.79
N LYS A 12 5.53 -23.63 14.85
CA LYS A 12 6.32 -22.56 15.48
C LYS A 12 6.14 -21.23 14.75
N ILE A 13 6.30 -21.21 13.43
CA ILE A 13 6.12 -20.01 12.60
C ILE A 13 4.70 -19.46 12.75
N ARG A 14 3.68 -20.34 12.73
CA ARG A 14 2.30 -19.93 12.94
C ARG A 14 2.07 -19.33 14.32
N TRP A 15 2.67 -19.90 15.36
CA TRP A 15 2.59 -19.36 16.72
C TRP A 15 3.25 -17.98 16.82
N GLU A 16 4.47 -17.83 16.28
CA GLU A 16 5.19 -16.54 16.26
C GLU A 16 4.41 -15.47 15.49
N PHE A 17 3.83 -15.82 14.34
CA PHE A 17 2.96 -14.93 13.56
C PHE A 17 1.74 -14.49 14.36
N ASN A 18 1.04 -15.43 15.01
CA ASN A 18 -0.15 -15.11 15.80
C ASN A 18 0.19 -14.24 17.01
N ALA A 19 1.32 -14.51 17.68
CA ALA A 19 1.81 -13.70 18.79
C ALA A 19 2.11 -12.26 18.34
N ALA A 20 2.83 -12.09 17.22
CA ALA A 20 3.11 -10.79 16.64
C ALA A 20 1.82 -10.02 16.24
N LYS A 21 0.84 -10.72 15.65
CA LYS A 21 -0.45 -10.13 15.26
C LYS A 21 -1.22 -9.61 16.48
N GLN A 22 -1.24 -10.37 17.58
CA GLN A 22 -1.89 -9.93 18.83
C GLN A 22 -1.18 -8.72 19.44
N SER A 23 0.16 -8.71 19.45
CA SER A 23 0.91 -7.55 19.92
C SER A 23 0.65 -6.31 19.07
N PHE A 24 0.51 -6.45 17.74
CA PHE A 24 0.25 -5.34 16.84
C PHE A 24 -1.08 -4.63 17.08
N LEU A 25 -2.13 -5.37 17.46
CA LEU A 25 -3.42 -4.77 17.79
C LEU A 25 -3.36 -3.79 18.97
N ASN A 26 -2.33 -3.89 19.82
CA ASN A 26 -2.10 -3.01 20.97
C ASN A 26 -1.13 -1.84 20.65
N ILE A 27 -0.50 -1.83 19.47
CA ILE A 27 0.40 -0.76 19.00
C ILE A 27 -0.32 0.58 18.64
N PRO A 28 -1.61 0.66 18.28
CA PRO A 28 -2.25 1.91 17.86
C PRO A 28 -2.16 3.04 18.91
N ASP A 29 -2.23 2.72 20.20
CA ASP A 29 -2.14 3.74 21.25
C ASP A 29 -0.71 4.28 21.41
N ALA A 30 0.31 3.42 21.28
CA ALA A 30 1.71 3.84 21.26
C ALA A 30 2.05 4.70 20.03
N LEU A 31 1.47 4.38 18.86
CA LEU A 31 1.62 5.18 17.62
C LEU A 31 0.97 6.56 17.73
N ARG A 32 -0.15 6.69 18.46
CA ARG A 32 -0.82 7.98 18.70
C ARG A 32 0.03 8.94 19.52
N GLU A 33 0.85 8.40 20.43
CA GLU A 33 1.78 9.18 21.25
C GLU A 33 3.12 9.49 20.57
N MET A 34 3.39 8.89 19.40
CA MET A 34 4.63 9.17 18.67
C MET A 34 4.65 10.62 18.16
N PRO A 35 5.79 11.32 18.31
CA PRO A 35 5.93 12.67 17.79
C PRO A 35 5.70 12.68 16.28
N LYS A 36 4.97 13.70 15.81
CA LYS A 36 4.71 13.90 14.37
C LYS A 36 6.01 13.86 13.59
N MET A 37 6.02 13.11 12.49
CA MET A 37 7.18 13.01 11.63
C MET A 37 7.55 14.39 11.06
N SER A 38 8.83 14.75 11.15
CA SER A 38 9.38 15.96 10.56
C SER A 38 9.64 15.72 9.07
N PRO A 39 9.25 16.65 8.16
CA PRO A 39 9.58 16.53 6.74
C PRO A 39 11.08 16.47 6.44
N GLN A 40 11.92 16.94 7.36
CA GLN A 40 13.39 16.87 7.26
C GLN A 40 13.99 15.75 8.10
N GLY A 41 13.16 14.93 8.75
CA GLY A 41 13.62 13.83 9.60
C GLY A 41 14.21 12.68 8.79
N ILE A 42 15.34 12.15 9.24
CA ILE A 42 15.91 10.90 8.73
C ILE A 42 15.55 9.79 9.72
N TYR A 43 14.79 8.80 9.25
CA TYR A 43 14.29 7.69 10.06
C TYR A 43 15.09 6.42 9.83
N VAL A 44 15.35 5.66 10.90
CA VAL A 44 16.25 4.51 10.88
C VAL A 44 15.50 3.25 11.32
N ASN A 45 15.33 2.30 10.40
CA ASN A 45 14.79 0.97 10.72
C ASN A 45 15.88 -0.01 11.17
N ARG A 46 17.12 0.17 10.68
CA ARG A 46 18.29 -0.63 11.04
C ARG A 46 19.53 0.24 11.10
N ASN A 47 20.43 -0.07 12.02
CA ASN A 47 21.70 0.63 12.15
C ASN A 47 22.51 0.50 10.85
N ILE A 48 23.00 1.63 10.36
CA ILE A 48 23.86 1.72 9.18
C ILE A 48 25.03 2.67 9.47
N ARG A 49 26.23 2.26 9.05
CA ARG A 49 27.46 3.04 9.20
C ARG A 49 27.77 3.75 7.88
N LEU A 50 27.36 5.01 7.79
CA LEU A 50 27.52 5.81 6.56
C LEU A 50 28.99 6.05 6.20
N ASP A 51 29.89 6.03 7.19
CA ASP A 51 31.34 6.17 7.01
C ASP A 51 31.98 5.00 6.24
N HIS A 52 31.31 3.84 6.17
CA HIS A 52 31.75 2.70 5.37
C HIS A 52 31.17 2.68 3.95
N ILE A 53 30.28 3.62 3.60
CA ILE A 53 29.64 3.66 2.28
C ILE A 53 30.46 4.54 1.36
N GLN A 54 30.96 3.96 0.26
CA GLN A 54 31.80 4.67 -0.71
C GLN A 54 31.00 5.17 -1.93
N VAL A 55 29.86 4.54 -2.23
CA VAL A 55 29.05 4.83 -3.42
C VAL A 55 27.60 5.02 -3.01
N TYR A 56 27.01 6.11 -3.49
CA TYR A 56 25.60 6.43 -3.31
C TYR A 56 24.91 6.39 -4.66
N GLY A 57 24.04 5.39 -4.84
CA GLY A 57 23.16 5.31 -5.99
C GLY A 57 21.86 6.05 -5.71
N PHE A 58 21.40 6.84 -6.69
CA PHE A 58 20.11 7.53 -6.64
C PHE A 58 19.22 7.01 -7.76
N ASP A 59 17.98 6.68 -7.41
CA ASP A 59 16.91 6.58 -8.39
C ASP A 59 16.55 7.98 -8.92
N TYR A 60 15.92 8.08 -10.08
CA TYR A 60 15.60 9.36 -10.69
C TYR A 60 14.20 9.84 -10.34
N ASP A 61 13.17 9.13 -10.81
CA ASP A 61 11.76 9.54 -10.67
C ASP A 61 11.29 9.45 -9.22
N TYR A 62 10.67 10.51 -8.71
CA TYR A 62 10.23 10.64 -7.30
C TYR A 62 11.36 10.54 -6.25
N THR A 63 12.62 10.52 -6.68
CA THR A 63 13.79 10.58 -5.78
C THR A 63 14.61 11.85 -6.02
N LEU A 64 15.19 12.02 -7.22
CA LEU A 64 15.85 13.27 -7.62
C LEU A 64 14.83 14.23 -8.27
N ALA A 65 14.04 13.71 -9.21
CA ALA A 65 12.99 14.45 -9.89
C ALA A 65 11.70 14.41 -9.08
N HIS A 66 11.35 15.55 -8.46
CA HIS A 66 10.09 15.71 -7.74
C HIS A 66 9.01 16.25 -8.66
N TYR A 67 7.98 15.45 -8.89
CA TYR A 67 6.85 15.84 -9.72
C TYR A 67 5.77 16.56 -8.91
N SER A 68 5.12 17.53 -9.56
CA SER A 68 3.93 18.17 -8.99
C SER A 68 2.72 17.23 -9.00
N ALA A 69 1.68 17.59 -8.25
CA ALA A 69 0.41 16.85 -8.22
C ALA A 69 -0.24 16.70 -9.62
N ASN A 70 0.09 17.59 -10.56
CA ASN A 70 -0.45 17.57 -11.93
C ASN A 70 -0.06 16.31 -12.72
N LEU A 71 1.05 15.65 -12.37
CA LEU A 71 1.49 14.44 -13.07
C LEU A 71 0.45 13.32 -12.93
N GLN A 72 -0.19 13.18 -11.76
CA GLN A 72 -1.20 12.12 -11.54
C GLN A 72 -2.44 12.36 -12.41
N SER A 73 -2.90 13.60 -12.51
CA SER A 73 -3.99 13.98 -13.41
C SER A 73 -3.65 13.70 -14.87
N LEU A 74 -2.43 14.03 -15.30
CA LEU A 74 -1.96 13.77 -16.66
C LEU A 74 -1.93 12.26 -16.96
N ILE A 75 -1.36 11.45 -16.07
CA ILE A 75 -1.32 9.98 -16.23
C ILE A 75 -2.74 9.42 -16.34
N TYR A 76 -3.66 9.88 -15.49
CA TYR A 76 -5.05 9.46 -15.53
C TYR A 76 -5.73 9.82 -16.86
N ASP A 77 -5.51 11.04 -17.35
CA ASP A 77 -6.10 11.53 -18.59
C ASP A 77 -5.56 10.78 -19.82
N LEU A 78 -4.26 10.49 -19.86
CA LEU A 78 -3.66 9.69 -20.93
C LEU A 78 -4.13 8.23 -20.88
N ALA A 79 -4.25 7.65 -19.67
CA ALA A 79 -4.71 6.27 -19.52
C ALA A 79 -6.16 6.10 -19.97
N LYS A 80 -7.07 6.99 -19.58
CA LYS A 80 -8.48 6.91 -20.01
C LYS A 80 -8.63 7.13 -21.51
N GLU A 81 -7.85 8.04 -22.10
CA GLU A 81 -7.84 8.27 -23.56
C GLU A 81 -7.40 7.00 -24.29
N TYR A 82 -6.33 6.36 -23.84
CA TYR A 82 -5.86 5.09 -24.40
C TYR A 82 -6.92 3.97 -24.26
N MET A 83 -7.59 3.88 -23.12
CA MET A 83 -8.67 2.90 -22.91
C MET A 83 -9.85 3.08 -23.86
N VAL A 84 -10.26 4.32 -24.13
CA VAL A 84 -11.38 4.61 -25.02
C VAL A 84 -10.97 4.42 -26.49
N ASN A 85 -9.80 4.96 -26.88
CA ASN A 85 -9.38 4.96 -28.27
C ASN A 85 -8.89 3.58 -28.75
N GLU A 86 -8.06 2.90 -27.95
CA GLU A 86 -7.44 1.64 -28.36
C GLU A 86 -8.24 0.42 -27.92
N PHE A 87 -8.72 0.40 -26.67
CA PHE A 87 -9.51 -0.72 -26.13
C PHE A 87 -11.02 -0.58 -26.33
N LYS A 88 -11.47 0.49 -26.99
CA LYS A 88 -12.89 0.73 -27.33
C LYS A 88 -13.83 0.72 -26.13
N TYR A 89 -13.34 1.22 -24.98
CA TYR A 89 -14.20 1.47 -23.82
C TYR A 89 -15.25 2.54 -24.16
N PRO A 90 -16.42 2.55 -23.48
CA PRO A 90 -17.47 3.54 -23.74
C PRO A 90 -16.97 4.99 -23.63
N GLU A 91 -17.37 5.85 -24.58
CA GLU A 91 -16.94 7.26 -24.63
C GLU A 91 -17.29 8.07 -23.37
N VAL A 92 -18.31 7.63 -22.62
CA VAL A 92 -18.68 8.23 -21.33
C VAL A 92 -17.50 8.23 -20.33
N CYS A 93 -16.55 7.29 -20.45
CA CYS A 93 -15.36 7.24 -19.62
C CYS A 93 -14.47 8.49 -19.75
N MET A 94 -14.49 9.19 -20.90
CA MET A 94 -13.72 10.43 -21.07
C MET A 94 -14.18 11.57 -20.15
N LYS A 95 -15.43 11.53 -19.69
CA LYS A 95 -16.01 12.55 -18.80
C LYS A 95 -15.50 12.42 -17.36
N VAL A 96 -14.90 11.28 -17.00
CA VAL A 96 -14.39 11.06 -15.65
C VAL A 96 -13.11 11.86 -15.45
N LYS A 97 -13.03 12.54 -14.29
CA LYS A 97 -11.87 13.33 -13.88
C LYS A 97 -11.11 12.61 -12.77
N TYR A 98 -9.79 12.81 -12.76
CA TYR A 98 -8.96 12.38 -11.65
C TYR A 98 -9.41 13.08 -10.37
N ASP A 99 -9.51 12.30 -9.29
CA ASP A 99 -9.89 12.75 -7.97
C ASP A 99 -8.72 12.45 -7.02
N PRO A 100 -7.93 13.47 -6.62
CA PRO A 100 -6.75 13.27 -5.79
C PRO A 100 -7.07 12.88 -4.34
N GLU A 101 -8.32 13.04 -3.89
CA GLU A 101 -8.71 12.77 -2.50
C GLU A 101 -9.11 11.30 -2.29
N PHE A 102 -9.36 10.56 -3.37
CA PHE A 102 -9.80 9.17 -3.29
C PHE A 102 -8.65 8.14 -3.14
N PRO A 103 -7.66 8.07 -4.05
CA PRO A 103 -6.61 7.06 -3.96
C PRO A 103 -5.57 7.46 -2.92
N ILE A 104 -5.18 6.51 -2.09
CA ILE A 104 -3.99 6.60 -1.24
C ILE A 104 -2.92 5.62 -1.71
N ARG A 105 -1.65 5.91 -1.41
CA ARG A 105 -0.55 5.00 -1.73
C ARG A 105 -0.65 3.71 -0.91
N GLY A 106 -0.38 2.58 -1.56
CA GLY A 106 -0.33 1.26 -0.91
C GLY A 106 -1.66 0.53 -0.83
N LEU A 107 -2.65 0.90 -1.65
CA LEU A 107 -3.85 0.10 -1.87
C LEU A 107 -3.55 -1.11 -2.76
N TYR A 108 -4.25 -2.21 -2.51
CA TYR A 108 -4.25 -3.42 -3.31
C TYR A 108 -5.50 -3.46 -4.18
N TYR A 109 -5.36 -3.88 -5.44
CA TYR A 109 -6.51 -4.08 -6.34
C TYR A 109 -6.75 -5.58 -6.54
N ASP A 110 -7.88 -6.07 -6.06
CA ASP A 110 -8.37 -7.42 -6.35
C ASP A 110 -9.05 -7.42 -7.72
N LYS A 111 -8.35 -7.96 -8.72
CA LYS A 111 -8.86 -8.06 -10.09
C LYS A 111 -10.06 -9.01 -10.23
N GLN A 112 -10.16 -10.05 -9.39
CA GLN A 112 -11.25 -11.03 -9.49
C GLN A 112 -12.57 -10.44 -8.99
N ARG A 113 -12.52 -9.71 -7.87
CA ARG A 113 -13.71 -9.10 -7.24
C ARG A 113 -13.95 -7.65 -7.66
N GLY A 114 -12.93 -6.99 -8.22
CA GLY A 114 -12.99 -5.57 -8.57
C GLY A 114 -12.89 -4.63 -7.37
N CYS A 115 -12.28 -5.09 -6.26
CA CYS A 115 -12.21 -4.34 -5.01
C CYS A 115 -10.85 -3.65 -4.83
N LEU A 116 -10.88 -2.46 -4.22
CA LEU A 116 -9.70 -1.78 -3.67
C LEU A 116 -9.61 -2.07 -2.18
N LEU A 117 -8.46 -2.55 -1.73
CA LEU A 117 -8.22 -3.04 -0.38
C LEU A 117 -7.05 -2.29 0.26
N LYS A 118 -7.27 -1.76 1.46
CA LYS A 118 -6.21 -1.35 2.37
C LYS A 118 -5.90 -2.53 3.29
N LEU A 119 -4.67 -3.02 3.23
CA LEU A 119 -4.22 -4.14 4.04
C LEU A 119 -3.31 -3.65 5.16
N ASP A 120 -3.42 -4.31 6.31
CA ASP A 120 -2.51 -4.16 7.43
C ASP A 120 -1.17 -4.88 7.16
N PHE A 121 -0.22 -4.76 8.10
CA PHE A 121 1.08 -5.40 8.01
C PHE A 121 1.02 -6.94 7.89
N PHE A 122 -0.06 -7.56 8.35
CA PHE A 122 -0.29 -9.00 8.31
C PHE A 122 -1.12 -9.45 7.10
N GLY A 123 -1.43 -8.53 6.17
CA GLY A 123 -2.24 -8.80 4.99
C GLY A 123 -3.73 -8.97 5.28
N SER A 124 -4.21 -8.57 6.46
CA SER A 124 -5.64 -8.52 6.77
C SER A 124 -6.23 -7.21 6.26
N ILE A 125 -7.49 -7.22 5.85
CA ILE A 125 -8.19 -6.01 5.41
C ILE A 125 -8.36 -5.10 6.63
N GLU A 126 -7.88 -3.85 6.52
CA GLU A 126 -8.11 -2.85 7.56
C GLU A 126 -9.60 -2.56 7.70
N LEU A 127 -10.05 -2.28 8.91
CA LEU A 127 -11.40 -1.75 9.15
C LEU A 127 -11.61 -0.55 8.24
N ASP A 128 -12.74 -0.52 7.54
CA ASP A 128 -13.10 0.54 6.60
C ASP A 128 -12.22 0.66 5.34
N GLY A 129 -11.32 -0.31 5.11
CA GLY A 129 -10.35 -0.32 4.03
C GLY A 129 -10.79 -1.01 2.73
N CYS A 130 -12.07 -1.36 2.58
CA CYS A 130 -12.56 -2.12 1.42
C CYS A 130 -13.56 -1.32 0.58
N PHE A 131 -13.31 -1.22 -0.72
CA PHE A 131 -14.14 -0.45 -1.66
C PHE A 131 -14.42 -1.25 -2.93
N TYR A 132 -15.66 -1.23 -3.39
CA TYR A 132 -16.05 -1.67 -4.73
C TYR A 132 -16.26 -0.44 -5.61
N GLY A 133 -15.33 -0.22 -6.55
CA GLY A 133 -15.22 1.06 -7.26
C GLY A 133 -14.97 2.19 -6.27
N ARG A 134 -15.91 3.12 -6.14
CA ARG A 134 -15.86 4.22 -5.14
C ARG A 134 -16.76 3.98 -3.92
N ARG A 135 -17.53 2.89 -3.90
CA ARG A 135 -18.44 2.59 -2.79
C ARG A 135 -17.69 1.80 -1.72
N LYS A 136 -17.68 2.32 -0.51
CA LYS A 136 -17.16 1.61 0.66
C LYS A 136 -18.05 0.40 0.97
N LEU A 137 -17.44 -0.75 1.23
CA LEU A 137 -18.14 -1.98 1.61
C LEU A 137 -18.33 -2.05 3.13
N SER A 138 -19.47 -2.58 3.57
CA SER A 138 -19.71 -2.90 4.97
C SER A 138 -18.99 -4.19 5.38
N LEU A 139 -18.85 -4.44 6.68
CA LEU A 139 -18.22 -5.68 7.18
C LEU A 139 -18.96 -6.96 6.72
N GLU A 140 -20.26 -6.86 6.46
CA GLU A 140 -21.07 -7.99 5.98
C GLU A 140 -20.85 -8.27 4.48
N GLU A 141 -20.39 -7.27 3.72
CA GLU A 141 -20.11 -7.36 2.29
C GLU A 141 -18.67 -7.82 1.98
N VAL A 142 -17.75 -7.72 2.94
CA VAL A 142 -16.31 -8.07 2.81
C VAL A 142 -16.09 -9.56 3.04
#